data_AF-A0A1V6FXN9-F1
#
_entry.id   AF-A0A1V6FXN9-F1
#
_cell.length_a   1.000
_cell.length_b   1.000
_cell.length_c   1.000
_cell.angle_alpha   90.00
_cell.angle_beta   90.00
_cell.angle_gamma   90.00
#
_symmetry.space_group_name_H-M   'P 1'
#
loop_
_entity.id
_entity.type
_entity.pdbx_description
1 polymer ?
#
loop_
_entity_poly.entity_id
_entity_poly.type
_entity_poly.pdbx_seq_one_letter_code
_entity_poly.pdbx_strand_id
1 'polypeptide(L)'
;MIREAGGVAVIAHPFSWETDDARLEAGLRTLQALGLGGIEAVYSEYTPEQTVTLLRLAKRLGLLVTGGSDYHGLAKPDIALGRGFGALDVPDTYLPPLLAALGPDNPWVTTPNLKVER
;
A
#
# COMPACT_ATOMS: atom_id res chain seq x y z
N MET A 1 -2.65 -2.00 18.41
CA MET A 1 -1.90 -0.74 18.16
C MET A 1 -2.43 0.05 16.96
N ILE A 2 -2.20 -0.32 15.69
CA ILE A 2 -2.66 0.50 14.53
C ILE A 2 -4.19 0.63 14.48
N ARG A 3 -4.90 -0.51 14.50
CA ARG A 3 -6.38 -0.53 14.45
C ARG A 3 -7.04 0.14 15.66
N GLU A 4 -6.47 -0.07 16.84
CA GLU A 4 -6.93 0.56 18.09
C GLU A 4 -6.76 2.09 18.06
N ALA A 5 -5.81 2.59 17.29
CA ALA A 5 -5.63 4.02 17.02
C ALA A 5 -6.53 4.55 15.88
N GLY A 6 -7.45 3.72 15.35
CA GLY A 6 -8.33 4.09 14.23
C GLY A 6 -7.67 4.05 12.85
N GLY A 7 -6.52 3.39 12.72
CA GLY A 7 -5.79 3.27 11.45
C GLY A 7 -6.08 1.96 10.69
N VAL A 8 -5.68 1.93 9.41
CA VAL A 8 -5.63 0.72 8.60
C VAL A 8 -4.19 0.19 8.59
N ALA A 9 -4.01 -1.07 9.01
CA ALA A 9 -2.71 -1.72 8.93
C ALA A 9 -2.43 -2.17 7.49
N VAL A 10 -1.29 -1.78 6.94
CA VAL A 10 -0.84 -2.08 5.58
C VAL A 10 0.55 -2.68 5.66
N ILE A 11 0.81 -3.77 4.94
CA ILE A 11 2.16 -4.31 4.84
C ILE A 11 2.93 -3.59 3.73
N ALA A 12 4.01 -2.91 4.13
CA ALA A 12 4.92 -2.23 3.22
C ALA A 12 5.87 -3.23 2.55
N HIS A 13 6.18 -2.95 1.28
CA HIS A 13 7.13 -3.67 0.42
C HIS A 13 7.25 -5.17 0.75
N PRO A 14 6.16 -5.96 0.61
CA PRO A 14 6.07 -7.35 1.08
C PRO A 14 7.18 -8.28 0.56
N PHE A 15 7.74 -8.03 -0.63
CA PHE A 15 8.83 -8.86 -1.15
C PHE A 15 10.16 -8.68 -0.41
N SER A 16 10.31 -7.61 0.38
CA SER A 16 11.44 -7.46 1.32
C SER A 16 11.35 -8.43 2.51
N TRP A 17 10.15 -8.95 2.79
CA TRP A 17 9.90 -9.94 3.84
C TRP A 17 9.94 -11.36 3.28
N GLU A 18 9.23 -11.63 2.18
CA GLU A 18 9.12 -12.97 1.60
C GLU A 18 8.90 -12.88 0.08
N THR A 19 9.72 -13.62 -0.68
CA THR A 19 9.69 -13.63 -2.15
C THR A 19 8.96 -14.82 -2.75
N ASP A 20 8.76 -15.89 -1.97
CA ASP A 20 7.95 -17.03 -2.40
C ASP A 20 6.45 -16.70 -2.29
N ASP A 21 5.74 -16.75 -3.41
CA ASP A 21 4.32 -16.36 -3.49
C ASP A 21 3.41 -17.15 -2.52
N ALA A 22 3.68 -18.44 -2.32
CA ALA A 22 2.85 -19.30 -1.48
C ALA A 22 3.09 -19.00 0.02
N ARG A 23 4.35 -18.83 0.42
CA ARG A 23 4.69 -18.42 1.80
C ARG A 23 4.22 -17.00 2.09
N LEU A 24 4.36 -16.08 1.14
CA LEU A 24 3.86 -14.72 1.27
C LEU A 24 2.35 -14.72 1.50
N GLU A 25 1.58 -15.45 0.69
CA GLU A 25 0.14 -15.55 0.89
C GLU A 25 -0.20 -16.14 2.26
N ALA A 26 0.45 -17.23 2.68
CA ALA A 26 0.21 -17.84 3.98
C ALA A 26 0.45 -16.84 5.11
N GLY A 27 1.54 -16.08 5.05
CA GLY A 27 1.83 -15.00 5.99
C GLY A 27 0.79 -13.89 5.98
N LEU A 28 0.34 -13.45 4.80
CA LEU A 28 -0.71 -12.44 4.66
C LEU A 28 -2.04 -12.90 5.26
N ARG A 29 -2.41 -14.17 5.12
CA ARG A 29 -3.61 -14.74 5.77
C ARG A 29 -3.50 -14.72 7.29
N THR A 30 -2.33 -15.06 7.82
CA THR A 30 -2.07 -14.95 9.27
C THR A 30 -2.18 -13.51 9.74
N LEU A 31 -1.59 -12.55 9.02
CA LEU A 31 -1.70 -11.12 9.35
C LEU A 31 -3.13 -10.59 9.21
N GLN A 32 -3.90 -11.08 8.24
CA GLN A 32 -5.30 -10.71 8.05
C GLN A 32 -6.15 -11.15 9.24
N ALA A 33 -5.92 -12.34 9.80
CA ALA A 33 -6.57 -12.78 11.02
C ALA A 33 -6.27 -11.87 12.23
N LEU A 34 -5.17 -11.12 12.19
CA LEU A 34 -4.78 -10.13 13.19
C LEU A 34 -5.24 -8.69 12.84
N GLY A 35 -5.88 -8.50 11.68
CA GLY A 35 -6.43 -7.23 11.24
C GLY A 35 -5.61 -6.46 10.21
N LEU A 36 -4.75 -7.12 9.42
CA LEU A 36 -4.19 -6.51 8.21
C LEU A 36 -5.31 -6.11 7.25
N GLY A 37 -5.29 -4.85 6.80
CA GLY A 37 -6.31 -4.28 5.91
C GLY A 37 -5.81 -3.94 4.51
N GLY A 38 -4.50 -3.87 4.28
CA GLY A 38 -3.95 -3.54 2.97
C GLY A 38 -2.55 -4.06 2.70
N ILE A 39 -2.11 -3.85 1.46
CA ILE A 39 -0.82 -4.29 0.92
C ILE A 39 -0.25 -3.22 -0.01
N GLU A 40 1.06 -2.98 0.09
CA GLU A 40 1.78 -2.15 -0.87
C GLU A 40 2.10 -2.96 -2.13
N ALA A 41 1.42 -2.65 -3.24
CA ALA A 41 1.60 -3.35 -4.52
C ALA A 41 2.34 -2.50 -5.57
N VAL A 42 2.40 -1.19 -5.35
CA VAL A 42 3.08 -0.23 -6.23
C VAL A 42 4.23 0.39 -5.45
N TYR A 43 5.46 0.04 -5.81
CA TYR A 43 6.65 0.40 -5.05
C TYR A 43 7.82 0.69 -6.00
N SER A 44 8.70 1.61 -5.61
CA SER A 44 9.81 2.09 -6.45
C SER A 44 10.70 0.99 -7.03
N GLU A 45 10.90 -0.12 -6.33
CA GLU A 45 11.86 -1.16 -6.73
C GLU A 45 11.19 -2.41 -7.32
N TYR A 46 9.87 -2.38 -7.52
CA TYR A 46 9.15 -3.52 -8.10
C TYR A 46 9.22 -3.53 -9.62
N THR A 47 9.40 -4.74 -10.16
CA THR A 47 9.13 -4.98 -11.57
C THR A 47 7.62 -4.95 -11.84
N PRO A 48 7.19 -4.73 -13.10
CA PRO A 48 5.78 -4.82 -13.47
C PRO A 48 5.14 -6.16 -13.06
N GLU A 49 5.88 -7.26 -13.15
CA GLU A 49 5.42 -8.60 -12.77
C GLU A 49 5.18 -8.70 -11.26
N GLN A 50 6.08 -8.16 -10.44
CA GLN A 50 5.93 -8.11 -8.99
C GLN A 50 4.68 -7.32 -8.58
N THR A 51 4.46 -6.14 -9.19
CA THR A 51 3.24 -5.37 -8.98
C THR A 51 1.99 -6.16 -9.38
N VAL A 52 1.99 -6.81 -10.54
CA VAL A 52 0.85 -7.64 -10.98
C VAL A 52 0.59 -8.79 -10.00
N THR A 53 1.62 -9.46 -9.49
CA THR A 53 1.48 -10.53 -8.49
C THR A 53 0.81 -10.02 -7.22
N LEU A 54 1.28 -8.89 -6.68
CA LEU A 54 0.72 -8.31 -5.45
C LEU A 54 -0.71 -7.78 -5.65
N LEU A 55 -1.02 -7.19 -6.80
CA LEU A 55 -2.39 -6.79 -7.14
C LEU A 55 -3.35 -8.00 -7.20
N ARG A 56 -2.89 -9.13 -7.75
CA ARG A 56 -3.67 -10.37 -7.76
C ARG A 56 -3.87 -10.93 -6.34
N LEU A 57 -2.84 -10.90 -5.51
CA LEU A 57 -2.96 -11.29 -4.09
C LEU A 57 -3.94 -10.38 -3.35
N ALA A 58 -3.81 -9.05 -3.51
CA ALA A 58 -4.69 -8.08 -2.88
C ALA A 58 -6.16 -8.37 -3.21
N LYS A 59 -6.47 -8.54 -4.50
CA LYS A 59 -7.81 -8.89 -4.97
C LYS A 59 -8.32 -10.19 -4.36
N ARG A 60 -7.48 -11.23 -4.33
CA ARG A 60 -7.86 -12.56 -3.85
C ARG A 60 -8.07 -12.63 -2.34
N LEU A 61 -7.34 -11.82 -1.58
CA LEU A 61 -7.44 -11.75 -0.13
C LEU A 61 -8.39 -10.65 0.34
N GLY A 62 -8.89 -9.80 -0.55
CA GLY A 62 -9.74 -8.65 -0.19
C GLY A 62 -8.97 -7.55 0.55
N LEU A 63 -7.67 -7.41 0.28
CA LEU A 63 -6.83 -6.36 0.87
C LEU A 63 -6.90 -5.09 0.02
N LEU A 64 -6.87 -3.94 0.69
CA LEU A 64 -6.74 -2.64 0.05
C LEU A 64 -5.36 -2.51 -0.60
N VAL A 65 -5.31 -1.86 -1.75
CA VAL A 65 -4.05 -1.59 -2.46
C VAL A 65 -3.50 -0.23 -2.04
N THR A 66 -2.20 -0.17 -1.85
CA THR A 66 -1.45 1.08 -1.58
C THR A 66 -0.18 1.12 -2.43
N GLY A 67 0.44 2.29 -2.46
CA GLY A 67 1.75 2.47 -3.08
C GLY A 67 2.53 3.61 -2.45
N GLY A 68 3.85 3.56 -2.61
CA GLY A 68 4.77 4.49 -1.98
C GLY A 68 6.13 4.49 -2.68
N SER A 69 6.81 5.64 -2.65
CA SER A 69 8.17 5.72 -3.21
C SER A 69 9.24 5.25 -2.22
N ASP A 70 8.95 5.28 -0.92
CA ASP A 70 9.91 4.99 0.15
C ASP A 70 11.17 5.87 0.07
N TYR A 71 10.95 7.16 -0.16
CA TYR A 71 11.97 8.18 -0.28
C TYR A 71 12.77 8.36 1.03
N HIS A 72 14.10 8.29 0.93
CA HIS A 72 15.04 8.42 2.05
C HIS A 72 16.14 9.49 1.82
N GLY A 73 15.93 10.41 0.86
CA GLY A 73 16.90 11.46 0.54
C GLY A 73 18.23 10.88 0.10
N LEU A 74 19.33 11.33 0.72
CA LEU A 74 20.69 10.92 0.36
C LEU A 74 20.94 9.41 0.48
N ALA A 75 20.11 8.67 1.25
CA ALA A 75 20.22 7.22 1.36
C ALA A 75 19.69 6.48 0.11
N LYS A 76 18.77 7.10 -0.64
CA LYS A 76 18.22 6.60 -1.91
C LYS A 76 18.14 7.77 -2.90
N PRO A 77 19.29 8.24 -3.42
CA PRO A 77 19.37 9.49 -4.19
C PRO A 77 18.56 9.47 -5.49
N ASP A 78 18.27 8.28 -6.02
CA ASP A 78 17.52 8.09 -7.27
C ASP A 78 15.99 8.01 -7.06
N ILE A 79 15.53 8.01 -5.81
CA ILE A 79 14.12 8.10 -5.45
C ILE A 79 13.83 9.53 -5.02
N ALA A 80 12.66 10.06 -5.38
CA ALA A 80 12.16 11.33 -4.88
C ALA A 80 10.80 11.16 -4.18
N LEU A 81 10.32 12.21 -3.51
CA LEU A 81 8.99 12.17 -2.92
C LEU A 81 7.94 11.96 -4.02
N GLY A 82 7.17 10.86 -3.92
CA GLY A 82 6.15 10.49 -4.91
C GLY A 82 6.70 10.01 -6.26
N ARG A 83 8.01 9.84 -6.42
CA ARG A 83 8.63 9.31 -7.65
C ARG A 83 9.69 8.26 -7.31
N GLY A 84 9.68 7.13 -8.01
CA GLY A 84 10.58 6.00 -7.79
C GLY A 84 11.39 5.66 -9.03
N PHE A 85 12.06 4.51 -9.02
CA PHE A 85 12.69 4.01 -10.23
C PHE A 85 11.64 3.69 -11.30
N GLY A 86 12.03 3.88 -12.57
CA GLY A 86 11.16 3.64 -13.71
C GLY A 86 10.00 4.64 -13.79
N ALA A 87 8.77 4.13 -13.79
CA ALA A 87 7.54 4.91 -13.93
C ALA A 87 6.60 4.67 -12.74
N LEU A 88 7.12 4.83 -11.51
CA LEU A 88 6.28 4.77 -10.31
C LEU A 88 5.08 5.71 -10.50
N ASP A 89 3.90 5.12 -10.56
CA ASP A 89 2.62 5.79 -10.70
C ASP A 89 1.66 5.11 -9.73
N VAL A 90 1.28 5.81 -8.66
CA VAL A 90 0.33 5.33 -7.66
C VAL A 90 -1.02 5.96 -7.98
N PRO A 91 -1.98 5.21 -8.56
CA PRO A 91 -3.27 5.76 -8.94
C PRO A 91 -4.04 6.33 -7.75
N ASP A 92 -4.60 7.54 -7.94
CA ASP A 92 -5.51 8.17 -6.97
C ASP A 92 -6.72 7.28 -6.63
N THR A 93 -7.06 6.32 -7.50
CA THR A 93 -8.16 5.37 -7.28
C THR A 93 -7.94 4.45 -6.06
N TYR A 94 -6.71 4.36 -5.55
CA TYR A 94 -6.40 3.61 -4.33
C TYR A 94 -6.71 4.38 -3.05
N LEU A 95 -6.86 5.71 -3.11
CA LEU A 95 -7.12 6.54 -1.94
C LEU A 95 -8.57 6.40 -1.40
N PRO A 96 -9.65 6.46 -2.20
CA PRO A 96 -11.02 6.40 -1.68
C PRO A 96 -11.34 5.14 -0.85
N PRO A 97 -10.94 3.91 -1.27
CA PRO A 97 -11.14 2.72 -0.45
C PRO A 97 -10.41 2.78 0.90
N LEU A 98 -9.22 3.38 0.95
CA LEU A 98 -8.45 3.55 2.18
C LEU A 98 -9.13 4.55 3.12
N LEU A 99 -9.60 5.68 2.59
CA LEU A 99 -10.37 6.67 3.37
C LEU A 99 -11.68 6.08 3.89
N ALA A 100 -12.39 5.31 3.07
CA ALA A 100 -13.62 4.64 3.50
C ALA A 100 -13.37 3.64 4.65
N ALA A 101 -12.24 2.92 4.63
CA ALA A 101 -11.88 1.96 5.67
C ALA A 101 -11.49 2.62 7.01
N LEU A 102 -11.08 3.88 7.00
CA LEU A 102 -10.81 4.65 8.22
C LEU A 102 -12.10 5.08 8.94
N GLY A 103 -13.23 5.12 8.22
CA GLY A 103 -14.54 5.50 8.74
C GLY A 103 -14.79 7.02 8.76
N PRO A 104 -16.06 7.45 8.67
CA PRO A 104 -16.43 8.86 8.58
C PRO A 104 -16.19 9.65 9.88
N ASP A 105 -16.18 8.96 11.02
CA ASP A 105 -15.97 9.56 12.34
C ASP A 105 -14.48 9.67 12.70
N ASN A 106 -13.58 9.29 11.79
CA ASN A 106 -12.15 9.39 12.02
C ASN A 106 -11.72 10.86 12.00
N PRO A 107 -11.16 11.39 13.11
CA PRO A 107 -10.87 12.82 13.22
C PRO A 107 -9.78 13.30 12.25
N TRP A 108 -9.02 12.37 11.65
CA TRP A 108 -7.96 12.66 10.69
C TRP A 108 -8.43 12.57 9.23
N VAL A 109 -9.60 11.98 8.98
CA VAL A 109 -10.21 11.94 7.65
C VAL A 109 -11.05 13.20 7.50
N THR A 110 -10.38 14.31 7.21
CA THR A 110 -11.07 15.50 6.71
C THR A 110 -11.38 15.26 5.23
N THR A 111 -12.61 15.56 4.78
CA THR A 111 -12.93 15.52 3.35
C THR A 111 -12.03 16.55 2.67
N PRO A 112 -11.00 16.15 1.89
CA PRO A 112 -10.13 17.14 1.29
C PRO A 112 -10.91 17.74 0.12
N ASN A 113 -10.91 19.06 0.00
CA ASN A 113 -11.12 19.72 -1.29
C ASN A 113 -9.95 19.36 -2.22
N LEU A 114 -9.83 18.08 -2.62
CA LEU A 114 -8.91 17.63 -3.65
C LEU A 114 -9.46 18.13 -4.97
N LYS A 115 -9.08 19.37 -5.34
CA LYS A 115 -9.11 19.77 -6.73
C LYS A 115 -8.09 18.90 -7.45
N VAL A 116 -8.57 17.84 -8.09
CA VAL A 116 -7.80 17.05 -9.04
C VAL A 116 -7.64 17.95 -10.27
N GLU A 117 -6.59 18.76 -10.30
CA GLU A 117 -6.12 19.37 -11.54
C GLU A 117 -5.42 18.28 -12.35
N ARG A 118 -5.95 18.04 -13.57
CA ARG A 118 -5.45 17.06 -14.53
C ARG A 118 -4.19 17.54 -15.21
#